data_AF-A0A2T5PQ55-F1
#
_entry.id   AF-A0A2T5PQ55-F1
#
_cell.length_a   1.000
_cell.length_b   1.000
_cell.length_c   1.000
_cell.angle_alpha   90.00
_cell.angle_beta   90.00
_cell.angle_gamma   90.00
#
_symmetry.space_group_name_H-M   'P 1'
#
loop_
_entity.id
_entity.type
_entity.pdbx_description
1 polymer ?
#
loop_
_entity_poly.entity_id
_entity_poly.type
_entity_poly.pdbx_seq_one_letter_code
_entity_poly.pdbx_strand_id
1 'polypeptide(L)'
;MSMQNKPQMVEAVMFFSERGICKQMMFPEFEALLDGVVNMPEFADEQMRAVFVVINPRLLVRAAVFFFLDFDEDGRPDKGWNIPLQHLAERAGRGPDLGAGPIRLACRSQCPVSWHQMHLWDPSLAPGQNDLVLLRDAVKRNQLGLLIEDDSAQSVVAERLQVASEDKWYAPDPAKEVAEQLAQKMDHEHRAKTAQLIQQQRLRITSLTQQHEDELAKFKLASEEQSKNLQAQIHGLHQALRQQEELNANLKAQLAAQAESFQSSREDMTQQLRTLERQGRTEGDILRAQYDGEMRAKVAAAVAEYKEQIAIRDVELAYRNELDAQLQAEIERLKRERDAFASQGGDQVLDRLAKLGVVFVVYHPGAGHLTIPLQDVARYQDNPMAYAAGKCFVSEEQYRHWLAHYQQPSCDASLPSGERCAIPIDRVDTPSRFTLGDSNCCARHKASSRLRTVS
;
A
#
# COMPACT_ATOMS: atom_id res chain seq x y z
N MET A 1 -30.45 56.76 27.23
CA MET A 1 -29.97 55.42 26.82
C MET A 1 -28.68 55.63 26.06
N SER A 2 -27.55 55.68 26.77
CA SER A 2 -26.23 55.89 26.15
C SER A 2 -25.80 54.56 25.53
N MET A 3 -25.86 54.44 24.21
CA MET A 3 -25.21 53.34 23.51
C MET A 3 -23.71 53.59 23.65
N GLN A 4 -23.09 52.87 24.59
CA GLN A 4 -21.65 52.76 24.66
C GLN A 4 -21.19 52.10 23.35
N ASN A 5 -20.75 52.90 22.38
CA ASN A 5 -19.98 52.42 21.25
C ASN A 5 -18.73 51.74 21.83
N LYS A 6 -18.77 50.40 21.95
CA LYS A 6 -17.55 49.64 22.15
C LYS A 6 -16.65 49.95 20.96
N PRO A 7 -15.38 50.31 21.16
CA PRO A 7 -14.46 50.54 20.06
C PRO A 7 -14.41 49.25 19.23
N GLN A 8 -14.85 49.33 17.98
CA GLN A 8 -14.95 48.18 17.09
C GLN A 8 -13.52 47.75 16.74
N MET A 9 -13.03 46.72 17.43
CA MET A 9 -11.73 46.13 17.11
C MET A 9 -11.90 45.24 15.88
N VAL A 10 -10.92 45.30 14.98
CA VAL A 10 -10.93 44.49 13.77
C VAL A 10 -9.87 43.41 13.87
N GLU A 11 -10.26 42.20 13.49
CA GLU A 11 -9.42 41.02 13.49
C GLU A 11 -9.03 40.65 12.06
N ALA A 12 -7.73 40.46 11.83
CA ALA A 12 -7.19 40.16 10.52
C ALA A 12 -6.01 39.18 10.61
N VAL A 13 -5.74 38.48 9.51
CA VAL A 13 -4.62 37.57 9.34
C VAL A 13 -3.72 38.06 8.21
N MET A 14 -2.41 38.09 8.47
CA MET A 14 -1.40 38.52 7.51
C MET A 14 -0.38 37.39 7.25
N PHE A 15 -0.12 37.10 5.99
CA PHE A 15 0.82 36.06 5.55
C PHE A 15 2.18 36.68 5.20
N PHE A 16 3.26 36.08 5.68
CA PHE A 16 4.65 36.49 5.49
C PHE A 16 5.35 35.58 4.48
N SER A 17 5.99 36.21 3.50
CA SER A 17 6.91 35.59 2.55
C SER A 17 8.35 36.08 2.80
N GLU A 18 9.33 35.58 2.04
CA GLU A 18 10.72 36.05 2.10
C GLU A 18 10.88 37.56 1.81
N ARG A 19 9.93 38.15 1.08
CA ARG A 19 9.96 39.58 0.66
C ARG A 19 9.06 40.48 1.53
N GLY A 20 8.48 39.95 2.61
CA GLY A 20 7.55 40.66 3.49
C GLY A 20 6.12 40.14 3.39
N ILE A 21 5.15 40.95 3.81
CA ILE A 21 3.72 40.55 3.86
C ILE A 21 3.18 40.42 2.43
N CYS A 22 2.81 39.19 2.05
CA CYS A 22 2.32 38.87 0.70
C CYS A 22 0.79 38.97 0.58
N LYS A 23 0.06 38.64 1.65
CA LYS A 23 -1.41 38.67 1.66
C LYS A 23 -1.97 39.09 3.01
N GLN A 24 -3.10 39.78 2.97
CA GLN A 24 -3.86 40.21 4.14
C GLN A 24 -5.31 39.83 3.90
N MET A 25 -5.98 39.30 4.92
CA MET A 25 -7.41 38.97 4.86
C MET A 25 -8.05 39.19 6.24
N MET A 26 -9.36 39.39 6.25
CA MET A 26 -10.11 39.53 7.49
C MET A 26 -10.24 38.17 8.18
N PHE A 27 -10.42 38.16 9.51
CA PHE A 27 -10.54 36.89 10.25
C PHE A 27 -11.68 35.97 9.73
N PRO A 28 -12.90 36.47 9.39
CA PRO A 28 -13.93 35.63 8.81
C PRO A 28 -13.57 35.03 7.43
N GLU A 29 -12.76 35.73 6.64
CA GLU A 29 -12.26 35.22 5.35
C GLU A 29 -11.24 34.10 5.57
N PHE A 30 -10.44 34.22 6.63
CA PHE A 30 -9.52 33.17 7.06
C PHE A 30 -10.24 31.95 7.64
N GLU A 31 -11.34 32.12 8.38
CA GLU A 31 -12.18 31.00 8.81
C GLU A 31 -12.76 30.25 7.61
N ALA A 32 -13.25 30.97 6.60
CA ALA A 32 -13.72 30.35 5.35
C ALA A 32 -12.61 29.60 4.58
N LEU A 33 -11.36 30.06 4.70
CA LEU A 33 -10.19 29.34 4.17
C LEU A 33 -9.97 28.02 4.91
N LEU A 34 -10.02 28.02 6.25
CA LEU A 34 -9.86 26.83 7.07
C LEU A 34 -10.99 25.81 6.87
N ASP A 35 -12.21 26.28 6.64
CA ASP A 35 -13.37 25.43 6.33
C ASP A 35 -13.31 24.83 4.91
N GLY A 36 -12.28 25.17 4.12
CA GLY A 36 -12.07 24.63 2.78
C GLY A 36 -13.03 25.19 1.72
N VAL A 37 -13.66 26.34 1.98
CA VAL A 37 -14.54 27.03 1.04
C VAL A 37 -13.72 27.70 -0.07
N VAL A 38 -12.48 28.10 0.24
CA VAL A 38 -11.55 28.76 -0.68
C VAL A 38 -10.20 28.03 -0.63
N ASN A 39 -9.63 27.70 -1.79
CA ASN A 39 -8.29 27.14 -1.90
C ASN A 39 -7.29 28.22 -2.33
N MET A 40 -6.04 28.07 -1.93
CA MET A 40 -4.95 29.02 -2.17
C MET A 40 -3.79 28.32 -2.89
N PRO A 41 -3.93 28.06 -4.21
CA PRO A 41 -2.92 27.33 -4.97
C PRO A 41 -1.57 28.08 -5.06
N GLU A 42 -1.55 29.37 -4.71
CA GLU A 42 -0.34 30.18 -4.62
C GLU A 42 0.58 29.79 -3.45
N PHE A 43 0.09 29.00 -2.50
CA PHE A 43 0.83 28.51 -1.33
C PHE A 43 0.89 26.98 -1.27
N ALA A 44 0.62 26.29 -2.39
CA ALA A 44 0.64 24.83 -2.44
C ALA A 44 2.02 24.26 -2.07
N ASP A 45 2.03 23.22 -1.24
CA ASP A 45 3.22 22.55 -0.68
C ASP A 45 4.19 23.46 0.11
N GLU A 46 3.71 24.61 0.60
CA GLU A 46 4.54 25.54 1.40
C GLU A 46 4.03 25.68 2.84
N GLN A 47 4.98 25.68 3.80
CA GLN A 47 4.71 26.12 5.17
C GLN A 47 4.77 27.64 5.24
N MET A 48 3.61 28.26 5.41
CA MET A 48 3.50 29.71 5.46
C MET A 48 3.57 30.24 6.89
N ARG A 49 4.31 31.35 7.05
CA ARG A 49 4.31 32.12 8.30
C ARG A 49 3.13 33.08 8.29
N ALA A 50 2.23 32.96 9.24
CA ALA A 50 1.09 33.86 9.35
C ALA A 50 1.05 34.55 10.72
N VAL A 51 0.38 35.69 10.77
CA VAL A 51 0.20 36.49 11.98
C VAL A 51 -1.25 36.93 12.11
N PHE A 52 -1.87 36.56 13.21
CA PHE A 52 -3.18 37.07 13.59
C PHE A 52 -3.02 38.39 14.35
N VAL A 53 -3.73 39.43 13.93
CA VAL A 53 -3.65 40.76 14.51
C VAL A 53 -5.01 41.30 14.92
N VAL A 54 -5.03 41.99 16.06
CA VAL A 54 -6.17 42.79 16.50
C VAL A 54 -5.82 44.25 16.35
N ILE A 55 -6.57 44.95 15.50
CA ILE A 55 -6.34 46.34 15.10
C ILE A 55 -7.42 47.22 15.73
N ASN A 56 -7.00 48.35 16.30
CA ASN A 56 -7.94 49.34 16.84
C ASN A 56 -8.46 50.30 15.75
N PRO A 57 -9.53 51.09 16.01
CA PRO A 57 -10.06 52.07 15.06
C PRO A 57 -9.08 53.17 14.62
N ARG A 58 -7.87 53.25 15.22
CA ARG A 58 -6.81 54.20 14.87
C ARG A 58 -5.68 53.56 14.04
N LEU A 59 -5.91 52.36 13.48
CA LEU A 59 -4.91 51.59 12.72
C LEU A 59 -3.65 51.23 13.54
N LEU A 60 -3.82 50.96 14.83
CA LEU A 60 -2.75 50.52 15.71
C LEU A 60 -2.98 49.07 16.12
N VAL A 61 -1.91 48.27 16.04
CA VAL A 61 -1.91 46.86 16.45
C VAL A 61 -1.97 46.78 17.98
N ARG A 62 -2.96 46.07 18.51
CA ARG A 62 -3.14 45.86 19.96
C ARG A 62 -2.66 44.48 20.41
N ALA A 63 -2.84 43.47 19.57
CA ALA A 63 -2.38 42.11 19.81
C ALA A 63 -1.87 41.47 18.52
N ALA A 64 -0.86 40.60 18.63
CA ALA A 64 -0.30 39.83 17.54
C ALA A 64 0.04 38.39 17.98
N VAL A 65 -0.38 37.40 17.20
CA VAL A 65 -0.11 35.97 17.42
C VAL A 65 0.59 35.40 16.20
N PHE A 66 1.80 34.86 16.37
CA PHE A 66 2.68 34.40 15.30
C PHE A 66 2.61 32.89 15.14
N PHE A 67 2.03 32.38 14.06
CA PHE A 67 1.80 30.95 13.84
C PHE A 67 2.22 30.45 12.45
N PHE A 68 2.48 29.16 12.35
CA PHE A 68 2.68 28.44 11.09
C PHE A 68 1.37 27.85 10.61
N LEU A 69 1.17 27.87 9.29
CA LEU A 69 0.08 27.19 8.61
C LEU A 69 0.66 26.43 7.42
N ASP A 70 0.43 25.13 7.41
CA ASP A 70 0.88 24.24 6.34
C ASP A 70 -0.23 24.09 5.30
N PHE A 71 0.14 24.13 4.03
CA PHE A 71 -0.76 23.93 2.90
C PHE A 71 -0.43 22.62 2.18
N ASP A 72 -1.44 21.93 1.67
CA ASP A 72 -1.31 20.70 0.88
C ASP A 72 -1.03 20.98 -0.62
N GLU A 73 -0.86 19.92 -1.41
CA GLU A 73 -0.62 19.96 -2.86
C GLU A 73 -1.72 20.71 -3.64
N ASP A 74 -2.95 20.73 -3.10
CA ASP A 74 -4.11 21.42 -3.68
C ASP A 74 -4.26 22.88 -3.19
N GLY A 75 -3.34 23.36 -2.34
CA GLY A 75 -3.38 24.69 -1.74
C GLY A 75 -4.43 24.84 -0.64
N ARG A 76 -4.81 23.76 0.04
CA ARG A 76 -5.71 23.77 1.19
C ARG A 76 -4.92 23.76 2.50
N PRO A 77 -5.37 24.49 3.52
CA PRO A 77 -4.73 24.45 4.83
C PRO A 77 -4.90 23.06 5.49
N ASP A 78 -3.93 22.69 6.33
CA ASP A 78 -4.00 21.44 7.11
C ASP A 78 -5.29 21.33 7.93
N LYS A 79 -6.05 20.25 7.70
CA LYS A 79 -7.31 19.93 8.40
C LYS A 79 -7.11 19.68 9.90
N GLY A 80 -5.89 19.34 10.31
CA GLY A 80 -5.52 19.15 11.72
C GLY A 80 -5.27 20.45 12.48
N TRP A 81 -5.23 21.59 11.79
CA TRP A 81 -4.89 22.87 12.40
C TRP A 81 -6.03 23.40 13.29
N ASN A 82 -5.78 23.55 14.58
CA ASN A 82 -6.77 24.04 15.55
C ASN A 82 -6.11 24.87 16.65
N ILE A 83 -5.70 26.10 16.32
CA ILE A 83 -5.11 27.03 17.27
C ILE A 83 -6.15 28.11 17.62
N PRO A 84 -6.49 28.31 18.91
CA PRO A 84 -7.46 29.32 19.33
C PRO A 84 -6.83 30.73 19.32
N LEU A 85 -6.74 31.33 18.14
CA LEU A 85 -6.03 32.61 17.90
C LEU A 85 -6.56 33.77 18.77
N GLN A 86 -7.88 33.95 18.86
CA GLN A 86 -8.51 35.00 19.66
C GLN A 86 -8.15 34.86 21.16
N HIS A 87 -8.26 33.64 21.70
CA HIS A 87 -7.94 33.36 23.11
C HIS A 87 -6.46 33.58 23.43
N LEU A 88 -5.58 33.21 22.50
CA LEU A 88 -4.14 33.48 22.62
C LEU A 88 -3.86 34.98 22.58
N ALA A 89 -4.51 35.76 21.73
CA ALA A 89 -4.36 37.21 21.66
C ALA A 89 -4.84 37.92 22.94
N GLU A 90 -5.89 37.41 23.58
CA GLU A 90 -6.41 37.96 24.83
C GLU A 90 -5.49 37.70 26.04
N ARG A 91 -4.93 36.50 26.12
CA ARG A 91 -4.09 36.02 27.24
C ARG A 91 -2.59 36.18 27.01
N ALA A 92 -2.19 36.68 25.84
CA ALA A 92 -0.80 36.92 25.46
C ALA A 92 -0.07 37.86 26.43
N GLY A 93 1.24 37.64 26.56
CA GLY A 93 2.13 38.45 27.39
C GLY A 93 2.35 39.85 26.80
N ARG A 94 3.07 40.70 27.53
CA ARG A 94 3.44 42.04 27.04
C ARG A 94 4.59 41.92 26.03
N GLY A 95 4.40 42.51 24.85
CA GLY A 95 5.38 42.67 23.79
C GLY A 95 5.84 44.13 23.62
N PRO A 96 6.65 44.42 22.59
CA PRO A 96 7.15 45.76 22.29
C PRO A 96 6.02 46.71 21.86
N ASP A 97 6.25 48.02 22.02
CA ASP A 97 5.29 49.06 21.65
C ASP A 97 5.33 49.35 20.14
N LEU A 98 4.17 49.29 19.48
CA LEU A 98 4.00 49.61 18.05
C LEU A 98 3.29 50.95 17.79
N GLY A 99 3.13 51.79 18.81
CA GLY A 99 2.60 53.15 18.73
C GLY A 99 1.33 53.40 19.57
N ALA A 100 0.85 52.40 20.33
CA ALA A 100 -0.34 52.52 21.18
C ALA A 100 -0.09 52.05 22.63
N GLY A 101 1.17 51.82 23.00
CA GLY A 101 1.57 51.08 24.19
C GLY A 101 2.00 49.64 23.87
N PRO A 102 2.51 48.91 24.88
CA PRO A 102 3.01 47.54 24.67
C PRO A 102 1.88 46.65 24.13
N ILE A 103 2.11 46.04 22.96
CA ILE A 103 1.15 45.13 22.35
C ILE A 103 1.07 43.83 23.16
N ARG A 104 -0.03 43.09 23.03
CA ARG A 104 -0.05 41.69 23.48
C ARG A 104 0.60 40.81 22.42
N LEU A 105 1.64 40.08 22.80
CA LEU A 105 2.41 39.23 21.90
C LEU A 105 2.31 37.77 22.33
N ALA A 106 1.89 36.90 21.40
CA ALA A 106 2.08 35.46 21.51
C ALA A 106 2.97 34.97 20.37
N CYS A 107 4.13 34.46 20.74
CA CYS A 107 5.11 33.85 19.85
C CYS A 107 5.63 32.56 20.50
N ARG A 108 6.51 31.83 19.81
CA ARG A 108 7.03 30.54 20.33
C ARG A 108 7.66 30.67 21.72
N SER A 109 8.46 31.70 21.93
CA SER A 109 9.11 32.02 23.22
C SER A 109 8.16 32.60 24.27
N GLN A 110 7.01 33.17 23.88
CA GLN A 110 6.04 33.82 24.76
C GLN A 110 4.63 33.28 24.52
N CYS A 111 4.44 31.97 24.70
CA CYS A 111 3.12 31.33 24.56
C CYS A 111 2.45 31.09 25.92
N PRO A 112 1.20 31.56 26.14
CA PRO A 112 0.44 31.27 27.36
C PRO A 112 0.13 29.78 27.61
N VAL A 113 0.13 28.96 26.54
CA VAL A 113 -0.25 27.54 26.59
C VAL A 113 0.83 26.70 25.89
N SER A 114 1.57 25.91 26.67
CA SER A 114 2.80 25.24 26.21
C SER A 114 2.62 24.29 25.02
N TRP A 115 1.48 23.61 24.88
CA TRP A 115 1.26 22.68 23.77
C TRP A 115 1.13 23.37 22.40
N HIS A 116 0.77 24.65 22.35
CA HIS A 116 0.69 25.40 21.09
C HIS A 116 2.04 25.94 20.62
N GLN A 117 3.10 25.85 21.44
CA GLN A 117 4.43 26.42 21.12
C GLN A 117 5.05 25.86 19.83
N MET A 118 4.78 24.60 19.48
CA MET A 118 5.35 23.96 18.27
C MET A 118 4.83 24.57 16.97
N HIS A 119 3.63 25.15 16.99
CA HIS A 119 3.00 25.77 15.82
C HIS A 119 3.18 27.29 15.78
N LEU A 120 3.91 27.87 16.73
CA LEU A 120 4.21 29.29 16.79
C LEU A 120 5.64 29.56 16.31
N TRP A 121 5.88 30.77 15.81
CA TRP A 121 7.22 31.24 15.47
C TRP A 121 7.59 32.51 16.22
N ASP A 122 8.88 32.81 16.29
CA ASP A 122 9.39 34.02 16.93
C ASP A 122 9.72 35.07 15.86
N PRO A 123 9.17 36.30 15.96
CA PRO A 123 9.48 37.37 15.02
C PRO A 123 10.94 37.83 15.14
N SER A 124 11.56 38.15 14.02
CA SER A 124 12.90 38.74 14.00
C SER A 124 12.84 40.22 14.36
N LEU A 125 13.70 40.63 15.29
CA LEU A 125 13.93 42.02 15.70
C LEU A 125 15.24 42.59 15.12
N ALA A 126 15.86 41.89 14.16
CA ALA A 126 17.14 42.28 13.61
C ALA A 126 17.06 43.63 12.85
N PRO A 127 18.08 44.51 12.97
CA PRO A 127 18.11 45.77 12.23
C PRO A 127 18.22 45.48 10.72
N GLY A 128 17.15 45.79 9.98
CA GLY A 128 17.02 45.57 8.53
C GLY A 128 15.84 44.67 8.14
N GLN A 129 15.40 43.77 9.02
CA GLN A 129 14.26 42.88 8.79
C GLN A 129 13.49 42.70 10.11
N ASN A 130 12.74 43.74 10.49
CA ASN A 130 11.93 43.74 11.69
C ASN A 130 10.47 43.42 11.32
N ASP A 131 10.03 42.21 11.63
CA ASP A 131 8.72 41.69 11.26
C ASP A 131 7.57 42.49 11.90
N LEU A 132 7.79 43.04 13.10
CA LEU A 132 6.81 43.86 13.81
C LEU A 132 6.67 45.26 13.20
N VAL A 133 7.74 45.80 12.64
CA VAL A 133 7.72 47.06 11.89
C VAL A 133 6.99 46.86 10.56
N LEU A 134 7.24 45.75 9.86
CA LEU A 134 6.52 45.39 8.64
C LEU A 134 5.02 45.25 8.91
N LEU A 135 4.65 44.62 10.02
CA LEU A 135 3.26 44.47 10.46
C LEU A 135 2.59 45.82 10.71
N ARG A 136 3.25 46.70 11.48
CA ARG A 136 2.77 48.07 11.76
C ARG A 136 2.57 48.85 10.46
N ASP A 137 3.53 48.80 9.55
CA ASP A 137 3.49 49.56 8.31
C ASP A 137 2.44 48.98 7.33
N ALA A 138 2.19 47.67 7.35
CA ALA A 138 1.09 47.04 6.62
C ALA A 138 -0.29 47.49 7.13
N VAL A 139 -0.49 47.54 8.45
CA VAL A 139 -1.74 48.03 9.05
C VAL A 139 -1.96 49.51 8.73
N LYS A 140 -0.91 50.33 8.77
CA LYS A 140 -0.99 51.75 8.38
C LYS A 140 -1.33 51.97 6.91
N ARG A 141 -0.88 51.07 6.01
CA ARG A 141 -1.26 51.11 4.58
C ARG A 141 -2.74 50.79 4.34
N ASN A 142 -3.41 50.18 5.32
CA ASN A 142 -4.84 49.92 5.33
C ASN A 142 -5.38 49.25 4.05
N GLN A 143 -4.71 48.21 3.57
CA GLN A 143 -5.17 47.45 2.40
C GLN A 143 -6.51 46.74 2.62
N LEU A 144 -6.86 46.50 3.89
CA LEU A 144 -8.13 45.90 4.31
C LEU A 144 -9.30 46.91 4.37
N GLY A 145 -9.06 48.20 4.10
CA GLY A 145 -10.13 49.20 4.03
C GLY A 145 -10.82 49.49 5.36
N LEU A 146 -10.10 49.40 6.48
CA LEU A 146 -10.64 49.63 7.81
C LEU A 146 -11.09 51.08 8.00
N LEU A 147 -12.27 51.27 8.61
CA LEU A 147 -12.84 52.59 8.90
C LEU A 147 -12.11 53.22 10.10
N ILE A 148 -11.63 54.46 9.93
CA ILE A 148 -10.90 55.21 10.97
C ILE A 148 -11.88 56.13 11.70
N GLU A 149 -11.91 56.05 13.03
CA GLU A 149 -12.62 57.02 13.89
C GLU A 149 -11.61 58.10 14.36
N ASP A 150 -11.69 59.30 13.79
CA ASP A 150 -10.90 60.46 14.23
C ASP A 150 -11.62 61.15 15.41
N ASP A 151 -11.05 61.02 16.62
CA ASP A 151 -11.52 61.72 17.81
C ASP A 151 -10.38 62.60 18.34
N SER A 152 -10.37 63.87 17.92
CA SER A 152 -9.39 64.89 18.30
C SER A 152 -9.65 65.39 19.73
N ALA A 153 -8.77 65.03 20.68
CA ALA A 153 -8.87 65.46 22.07
C ALA A 153 -8.45 66.94 22.29
N GLN A 154 -9.23 67.62 23.13
CA GLN A 154 -9.16 69.04 23.52
C GLN A 154 -7.95 69.36 24.44
N SER A 155 -7.30 70.52 24.22
CA SER A 155 -6.29 71.11 25.11
C SER A 155 -6.82 72.34 25.86
N VAL A 156 -6.58 72.43 27.17
CA VAL A 156 -6.95 73.54 28.08
C VAL A 156 -5.80 74.55 28.27
N VAL A 157 -6.13 75.84 28.40
CA VAL A 157 -5.23 77.01 28.49
C VAL A 157 -5.15 77.53 29.94
N ALA A 158 -3.97 78.00 30.38
CA ALA A 158 -3.68 78.51 31.72
C ALA A 158 -3.35 80.02 31.72
N GLU A 159 -4.00 80.83 32.56
CA GLU A 159 -3.57 82.20 32.89
C GLU A 159 -4.27 82.75 34.15
N ARG A 160 -3.49 83.17 35.18
CA ARG A 160 -3.69 84.35 36.06
C ARG A 160 -2.86 84.27 37.35
N LEU A 161 -1.94 85.23 37.55
CA LEU A 161 -1.36 85.62 38.85
C LEU A 161 -1.06 87.13 38.84
N GLN A 162 -1.41 87.84 39.92
CA GLN A 162 -0.98 89.22 40.23
C GLN A 162 -0.80 89.39 41.76
N VAL A 163 0.19 90.18 42.18
CA VAL A 163 0.53 90.53 43.58
C VAL A 163 0.76 92.04 43.67
N ALA A 164 0.39 92.66 44.81
CA ALA A 164 0.72 94.04 45.18
C ALA A 164 1.22 94.13 46.65
N SER A 165 1.97 95.19 46.99
CA SER A 165 2.75 95.41 48.23
C SER A 165 2.23 96.56 49.12
N GLU A 166 2.55 96.53 50.43
CA GLU A 166 2.12 97.45 51.51
C GLU A 166 3.12 98.58 51.84
N ASP A 167 2.61 99.72 52.33
CA ASP A 167 3.35 100.85 52.93
C ASP A 167 3.04 101.01 54.44
N LYS A 168 4.04 101.39 55.24
CA LYS A 168 3.95 101.68 56.69
C LYS A 168 4.35 103.11 56.99
N TRP A 169 3.60 103.78 57.87
CA TRP A 169 3.93 105.08 58.48
C TRP A 169 3.94 104.95 60.01
N TYR A 170 4.87 105.63 60.68
CA TYR A 170 4.77 105.96 62.11
C TYR A 170 5.33 107.36 62.38
N ALA A 171 4.77 108.04 63.38
CA ALA A 171 5.38 109.20 64.03
C ALA A 171 4.97 109.22 65.53
N PRO A 172 5.91 109.44 66.49
CA PRO A 172 5.64 109.56 67.92
C PRO A 172 5.96 110.97 68.48
N ASP A 173 5.44 111.31 69.68
CA ASP A 173 5.98 112.37 70.55
C ASP A 173 5.51 112.20 72.02
N PRO A 174 6.06 112.91 73.05
CA PRO A 174 6.67 112.28 74.23
C PRO A 174 6.09 112.75 75.58
N ALA A 175 6.14 111.90 76.60
CA ALA A 175 5.95 112.28 78.02
C ALA A 175 6.86 111.42 78.92
N LYS A 176 8.16 111.70 78.90
CA LYS A 176 9.23 110.75 79.26
C LYS A 176 9.37 110.35 80.72
N GLU A 177 8.83 111.04 81.72
CA GLU A 177 9.11 110.66 83.12
C GLU A 177 8.00 109.82 83.78
N VAL A 178 6.74 110.00 83.38
CA VAL A 178 5.65 109.07 83.75
C VAL A 178 5.62 107.86 82.81
N ALA A 179 5.95 108.07 81.52
CA ALA A 179 6.08 106.97 80.56
C ALA A 179 7.25 106.05 80.88
N GLU A 180 8.36 106.49 81.48
CA GLU A 180 9.46 105.59 81.87
C GLU A 180 9.11 104.70 83.06
N GLN A 181 8.41 105.20 84.08
CA GLN A 181 7.96 104.35 85.20
C GLN A 181 6.82 103.40 84.78
N LEU A 182 5.90 103.86 83.92
CA LEU A 182 4.86 103.02 83.35
C LEU A 182 5.46 102.02 82.34
N ALA A 183 6.43 102.42 81.52
CA ALA A 183 7.14 101.55 80.60
C ALA A 183 8.01 100.53 81.35
N GLN A 184 8.63 100.87 82.48
CA GLN A 184 9.36 99.91 83.30
C GLN A 184 8.43 98.87 83.95
N LYS A 185 7.25 99.28 84.45
CA LYS A 185 6.23 98.34 84.96
C LYS A 185 5.65 97.47 83.85
N MET A 186 5.31 98.07 82.71
CA MET A 186 4.85 97.37 81.51
C MET A 186 5.93 96.43 80.98
N ASP A 187 7.20 96.83 80.94
CA ASP A 187 8.33 95.97 80.56
C ASP A 187 8.50 94.80 81.52
N HIS A 188 8.32 95.01 82.82
CA HIS A 188 8.38 93.93 83.79
C HIS A 188 7.24 92.93 83.60
N GLU A 189 6.01 93.41 83.36
CA GLU A 189 4.87 92.56 83.00
C GLU A 189 5.04 91.87 81.65
N HIS A 190 5.58 92.56 80.64
CA HIS A 190 5.89 91.99 79.33
C HIS A 190 6.95 90.91 79.47
N ARG A 191 8.03 91.14 80.23
CA ARG A 191 9.06 90.12 80.52
C ARG A 191 8.49 88.94 81.28
N ALA A 192 7.57 89.15 82.24
CA ALA A 192 6.90 88.07 82.95
C ALA A 192 5.99 87.24 82.02
N LYS A 193 5.19 87.89 81.18
CA LYS A 193 4.34 87.22 80.16
C LYS A 193 5.19 86.49 79.12
N THR A 194 6.28 87.08 78.65
CA THR A 194 7.23 86.46 77.73
C THR A 194 7.93 85.27 78.38
N ALA A 195 8.34 85.37 79.65
CA ALA A 195 8.92 84.26 80.39
C ALA A 195 7.93 83.10 80.56
N GLN A 196 6.66 83.40 80.85
CA GLN A 196 5.60 82.39 80.95
C GLN A 196 5.31 81.71 79.60
N LEU A 197 5.29 82.47 78.51
CA LEU A 197 5.18 81.95 77.13
C LEU A 197 6.37 81.07 76.76
N ILE A 198 7.60 81.49 77.07
CA ILE A 198 8.81 80.69 76.86
C ILE A 198 8.75 79.40 77.67
N GLN A 199 8.27 79.44 78.91
CA GLN A 199 8.11 78.26 79.75
C GLN A 199 7.06 77.29 79.17
N GLN A 200 5.93 77.81 78.69
CA GLN A 200 4.90 77.02 78.01
C GLN A 200 5.43 76.41 76.70
N GLN A 201 6.18 77.18 75.91
CA GLN A 201 6.80 76.69 74.66
C GLN A 201 7.85 75.63 74.95
N ARG A 202 8.69 75.79 75.99
CA ARG A 202 9.66 74.76 76.39
C ARG A 202 8.97 73.46 76.80
N LEU A 203 7.91 73.54 77.60
CA LEU A 203 7.12 72.37 77.98
C LEU A 203 6.49 71.68 76.76
N ARG A 204 5.97 72.47 75.81
CA ARG A 204 5.41 71.94 74.56
C ARG A 204 6.47 71.28 73.69
N ILE A 205 7.65 71.89 73.56
CA ILE A 205 8.78 71.30 72.83
C ILE A 205 9.16 69.98 73.50
N THR A 206 9.38 69.93 74.81
CA THR A 206 9.72 68.68 75.50
C THR A 206 8.66 67.59 75.33
N SER A 207 7.36 67.95 75.37
CA SER A 207 6.28 67.00 75.13
C SER A 207 6.27 66.47 73.69
N LEU A 208 6.53 67.33 72.70
CA LEU A 208 6.64 66.94 71.29
C LEU A 208 7.88 66.06 71.05
N THR A 209 9.03 66.41 71.64
CA THR A 209 10.24 65.60 71.52
C THR A 209 10.02 64.21 72.12
N GLN A 210 9.38 64.12 73.28
CA GLN A 210 9.05 62.84 73.92
C GLN A 210 8.08 62.02 73.07
N GLN A 211 7.06 62.65 72.48
CA GLN A 211 6.14 61.96 71.55
C GLN A 211 6.87 61.42 70.31
N HIS A 212 7.77 62.21 69.71
CA HIS A 212 8.57 61.77 68.58
C HIS A 212 9.55 60.66 68.95
N GLU A 213 10.17 60.72 70.13
CA GLU A 213 11.03 59.65 70.63
C GLU A 213 10.25 58.35 70.84
N ASP A 214 9.04 58.43 71.41
CA ASP A 214 8.14 57.28 71.59
C ASP A 214 7.67 56.70 70.24
N GLU A 215 7.33 57.55 69.27
CA GLU A 215 6.97 57.12 67.91
C GLU A 215 8.14 56.44 67.20
N LEU A 216 9.34 57.03 67.28
CA LEU A 216 10.56 56.44 66.71
C LEU A 216 10.90 55.11 67.36
N ALA A 217 10.73 54.98 68.69
CA ALA A 217 10.92 53.72 69.40
C ALA A 217 9.93 52.66 68.91
N LYS A 218 8.65 53.01 68.76
CA LYS A 218 7.62 52.11 68.22
C LYS A 218 7.92 51.68 66.77
N PHE A 219 8.32 52.61 65.90
CA PHE A 219 8.70 52.31 64.53
C PHE A 219 9.92 51.38 64.45
N LYS A 220 10.94 51.61 65.29
CA LYS A 220 12.12 50.73 65.36
C LYS A 220 11.74 49.32 65.80
N LEU A 221 10.94 49.18 66.86
CA LEU A 221 10.47 47.87 67.32
C LEU A 221 9.66 47.14 66.25
N ALA A 222 8.72 47.83 65.59
CA ALA A 222 7.94 47.25 64.50
C ALA A 222 8.82 46.81 63.31
N SER A 223 9.82 47.62 62.95
CA SER A 223 10.77 47.27 61.89
C SER A 223 11.66 46.08 62.27
N GLU A 224 12.11 46.00 63.52
CA GLU A 224 12.90 44.87 64.02
C GLU A 224 12.07 43.58 64.04
N GLU A 225 10.80 43.65 64.45
CA GLU A 225 9.88 42.52 64.44
C GLU A 225 9.59 42.06 63.00
N GLN A 226 9.33 42.98 62.07
CA GLN A 226 9.20 42.65 60.65
C GLN A 226 10.48 42.01 60.09
N SER A 227 11.66 42.54 60.42
CA SER A 227 12.93 41.97 59.99
C SER A 227 13.12 40.54 60.53
N LYS A 228 12.83 40.30 61.82
CA LYS A 228 12.88 38.96 62.42
C LYS A 228 11.91 38.00 61.75
N ASN A 229 10.69 38.45 61.46
CA ASN A 229 9.67 37.64 60.77
C ASN A 229 10.12 37.28 59.34
N LEU A 230 10.66 38.24 58.59
CA LEU A 230 11.19 37.99 57.25
C LEU A 230 12.41 37.05 57.28
N GLN A 231 13.31 37.22 58.25
CA GLN A 231 14.44 36.31 58.44
C GLN A 231 13.98 34.89 58.77
N ALA A 232 12.97 34.73 59.63
CA ALA A 232 12.38 33.43 59.93
C ALA A 232 11.74 32.80 58.69
N GLN A 233 11.02 33.58 57.88
CA GLN A 233 10.44 33.10 56.62
C GLN A 233 11.51 32.68 55.62
N ILE A 234 12.57 33.47 55.44
CA ILE A 234 13.70 33.12 54.57
C ILE A 234 14.35 31.83 55.03
N HIS A 235 14.54 31.66 56.34
CA HIS A 235 15.11 30.44 56.90
C HIS A 235 14.21 29.22 56.65
N GLY A 236 12.90 29.36 56.86
CA GLY A 236 11.91 28.32 56.57
C GLY A 236 11.87 27.94 55.09
N LEU A 237 11.89 28.94 54.19
CA LEU A 237 11.93 28.71 52.74
C LEU A 237 13.23 28.01 52.30
N HIS A 238 14.38 28.39 52.86
CA HIS A 238 15.64 27.70 52.57
C HIS A 238 15.64 26.24 53.06
N GLN A 239 15.07 25.96 54.23
CA GLN A 239 14.93 24.59 54.70
C GLN A 239 13.99 23.76 53.80
N ALA A 240 12.85 24.33 53.41
CA ALA A 240 11.92 23.67 52.49
C ALA A 240 12.56 23.42 51.11
N LEU A 241 13.32 24.39 50.59
CA LEU A 241 14.04 24.22 49.32
C LEU A 241 15.04 23.07 49.40
N ARG A 242 15.86 23.00 50.46
CA ARG A 242 16.80 21.88 50.66
C ARG A 242 16.10 20.54 50.74
N GLN A 243 14.98 20.46 51.46
CA GLN A 243 14.19 19.22 51.54
C GLN A 243 13.66 18.81 50.16
N GLN A 244 13.18 19.77 49.36
CA GLN A 244 12.70 19.49 48.01
C GLN A 244 13.84 19.06 47.08
N GLU A 245 15.01 19.69 47.16
CA GLU A 245 16.19 19.30 46.39
C GLU A 245 16.65 17.88 46.73
N GLU A 246 16.66 17.52 48.01
CA GLU A 246 17.01 16.17 48.47
C GLU A 246 15.99 15.12 48.02
N LEU A 247 14.68 15.42 48.12
CA LEU A 247 13.62 14.56 47.58
C LEU A 247 13.75 14.39 46.07
N ASN A 248 14.03 15.46 45.33
CA ASN A 248 14.18 15.41 43.88
C ASN A 248 15.42 14.57 43.49
N ALA A 249 16.53 14.73 44.21
CA ALA A 249 17.73 13.93 44.02
C ALA A 249 17.46 12.43 44.30
N ASN A 250 16.76 12.12 45.39
CA ASN A 250 16.38 10.75 45.75
C ASN A 250 15.44 10.12 44.70
N LEU A 251 14.43 10.85 44.23
CA LEU A 251 13.52 10.38 43.18
C LEU A 251 14.25 10.16 41.86
N LYS A 252 15.17 11.06 41.48
CA LYS A 252 16.01 10.87 40.29
C LYS A 252 16.91 9.65 40.40
N ALA A 253 17.52 9.42 41.57
CA ALA A 253 18.32 8.23 41.82
C ALA A 253 17.49 6.94 41.74
N GLN A 254 16.28 6.94 42.31
CA GLN A 254 15.36 5.81 42.22
C GLN A 254 14.92 5.53 40.77
N LEU A 255 14.58 6.58 40.00
CA LEU A 255 14.23 6.43 38.59
C LEU A 255 15.40 5.92 37.75
N ALA A 256 16.62 6.40 38.01
CA ALA A 256 17.82 5.90 37.35
C ALA A 256 18.06 4.42 37.66
N ALA A 257 17.95 4.01 38.93
CA ALA A 257 18.11 2.62 39.33
C ALA A 257 17.03 1.71 38.72
N GLN A 258 15.77 2.17 38.65
CA GLN A 258 14.70 1.44 37.96
C GLN A 258 14.99 1.33 36.46
N ALA A 259 15.40 2.41 35.82
CA ALA A 259 15.74 2.41 34.39
C ALA A 259 16.89 1.44 34.07
N GLU A 260 17.93 1.41 34.90
CA GLU A 260 19.06 0.46 34.77
C GLU A 260 18.60 -0.99 34.97
N SER A 261 17.76 -1.25 35.98
CA SER A 261 17.16 -2.58 36.19
C SER A 261 16.30 -3.03 35.01
N PHE A 262 15.49 -2.13 34.44
CA PHE A 262 14.71 -2.44 33.24
C PHE A 262 15.60 -2.66 32.01
N GLN A 263 16.67 -1.90 31.85
CA GLN A 263 17.64 -2.09 30.77
C GLN A 263 18.33 -3.46 30.89
N SER A 264 18.86 -3.80 32.06
CA SER A 264 19.47 -5.11 32.31
C SER A 264 18.47 -6.25 32.08
N SER A 265 17.22 -6.14 32.58
CA SER A 265 16.20 -7.16 32.34
C SER A 265 15.83 -7.31 30.85
N ARG A 266 15.77 -6.19 30.10
CA ARG A 266 15.57 -6.23 28.65
C ARG A 266 16.75 -6.88 27.93
N GLU A 267 17.97 -6.55 28.32
CA GLU A 267 19.18 -7.14 27.74
C GLU A 267 19.21 -8.65 27.98
N ASP A 268 19.00 -9.10 29.21
CA ASP A 268 18.91 -10.52 29.57
C ASP A 268 17.82 -11.22 28.76
N MET A 269 16.63 -10.61 28.65
CA MET A 269 15.54 -11.18 27.86
C MET A 269 15.91 -11.30 26.38
N THR A 270 16.56 -10.28 25.80
CA THR A 270 17.01 -10.33 24.41
C THR A 270 18.10 -11.38 24.19
N GLN A 271 18.98 -11.60 25.17
CA GLN A 271 20.01 -12.65 25.11
C GLN A 271 19.37 -14.04 25.20
N GLN A 272 18.37 -14.22 26.06
CA GLN A 272 17.60 -15.46 26.15
C GLN A 272 16.85 -15.76 24.85
N LEU A 273 16.18 -14.76 24.26
CA LEU A 273 15.52 -14.90 22.96
C LEU A 273 16.51 -15.27 21.84
N ARG A 274 17.67 -14.60 21.76
CA ARG A 274 18.71 -14.95 20.78
C ARG A 274 19.24 -16.37 20.97
N THR A 275 19.34 -16.82 22.21
CA THR A 275 19.78 -18.18 22.53
C THR A 275 18.75 -19.20 22.09
N LEU A 276 17.47 -18.95 22.37
CA LEU A 276 16.36 -19.80 21.91
C LEU A 276 16.25 -19.82 20.38
N GLU A 277 16.37 -18.67 19.71
CA GLU A 277 16.37 -18.60 18.24
C GLU A 277 17.54 -19.40 17.65
N ARG A 278 18.74 -19.29 18.24
CA ARG A 278 19.90 -20.06 17.80
C ARG A 278 19.69 -21.55 18.01
N GLN A 279 19.18 -21.95 19.18
CA GLN A 279 18.87 -23.35 19.48
C GLN A 279 17.82 -23.90 18.51
N GLY A 280 16.72 -23.18 18.29
CA GLY A 280 15.67 -23.58 17.34
C GLY A 280 16.19 -23.68 15.90
N ARG A 281 17.07 -22.77 15.46
CA ARG A 281 17.75 -22.89 14.16
C ARG A 281 18.63 -24.13 14.09
N THR A 282 19.45 -24.38 15.10
CA THR A 282 20.32 -25.57 15.10
C THR A 282 19.52 -26.88 15.13
N GLU A 283 18.45 -26.95 15.91
CA GLU A 283 17.56 -28.12 15.96
C GLU A 283 16.86 -28.33 14.60
N GLY A 284 16.39 -27.25 13.98
CA GLY A 284 15.80 -27.29 12.64
C GLY A 284 16.78 -27.75 11.56
N ASP A 285 18.02 -27.26 11.60
CA ASP A 285 19.07 -27.65 10.66
C ASP A 285 19.48 -29.12 10.85
N ILE A 286 19.59 -29.59 12.10
CA ILE A 286 19.85 -31.01 12.41
C ILE A 286 18.72 -31.89 11.87
N LEU A 287 17.47 -31.53 12.15
CA LEU A 287 16.31 -32.32 11.69
C LEU A 287 16.20 -32.34 10.16
N ARG A 288 16.46 -31.21 9.50
CA ARG A 288 16.51 -31.13 8.03
C ARG A 288 17.61 -32.01 7.47
N ALA A 289 18.82 -31.95 8.02
CA ALA A 289 19.94 -32.78 7.58
C ALA A 289 19.67 -34.28 7.77
N GLN A 290 19.03 -34.66 8.88
CA GLN A 290 18.59 -36.04 9.13
C GLN A 290 17.55 -36.49 8.11
N TYR A 291 16.52 -35.70 7.86
CA TYR A 291 15.48 -36.02 6.88
C TYR A 291 16.02 -36.11 5.46
N ASP A 292 16.88 -35.17 5.05
CA ASP A 292 17.54 -35.18 3.75
C ASP A 292 18.44 -36.42 3.60
N GLY A 293 19.15 -36.81 4.67
CA GLY A 293 19.96 -38.01 4.71
C GLY A 293 19.12 -39.28 4.55
N GLU A 294 18.01 -39.39 5.29
CA GLU A 294 17.08 -40.52 5.21
C GLU A 294 16.45 -40.62 3.82
N MET A 295 16.01 -39.50 3.25
CA MET A 295 15.43 -39.47 1.90
C MET A 295 16.45 -39.85 0.83
N ARG A 296 17.69 -39.35 0.91
CA ARG A 296 18.76 -39.77 0.00
C ARG A 296 19.04 -41.27 0.11
N ALA A 297 19.04 -41.83 1.33
CA ALA A 297 19.24 -43.25 1.54
C ALA A 297 18.09 -44.08 0.94
N LYS A 298 16.84 -43.66 1.12
CA LYS A 298 15.66 -44.31 0.50
C LYS A 298 15.72 -44.27 -1.02
N VAL A 299 16.04 -43.12 -1.61
CA VAL A 299 16.19 -42.97 -3.06
C VAL A 299 17.34 -43.85 -3.57
N ALA A 300 18.49 -43.86 -2.89
CA ALA A 300 19.62 -44.69 -3.28
C ALA A 300 19.30 -46.19 -3.22
N ALA A 301 18.59 -46.64 -2.19
CA ALA A 301 18.13 -48.02 -2.06
C ALA A 301 17.18 -48.41 -3.20
N ALA A 302 16.16 -47.59 -3.49
CA ALA A 302 15.23 -47.83 -4.58
C ALA A 302 15.93 -47.84 -5.96
N VAL A 303 16.89 -46.93 -6.18
CA VAL A 303 17.70 -46.91 -7.42
C VAL A 303 18.55 -48.17 -7.54
N ALA A 304 19.14 -48.66 -6.45
CA ALA A 304 19.91 -49.90 -6.46
C ALA A 304 19.02 -51.11 -6.80
N GLU A 305 17.84 -51.20 -6.18
CA GLU A 305 16.85 -52.25 -6.46
C GLU A 305 16.42 -52.25 -7.93
N TYR A 306 16.05 -51.09 -8.49
CA TYR A 306 15.68 -50.99 -9.90
C TYR A 306 16.83 -51.32 -10.84
N LYS A 307 18.07 -50.95 -10.50
CA LYS A 307 19.25 -51.33 -11.29
C LYS A 307 19.44 -52.85 -11.30
N GLU A 308 19.22 -53.51 -10.18
CA GLU A 308 19.31 -54.96 -10.07
C GLU A 308 18.20 -55.65 -10.89
N GLN A 309 16.97 -55.12 -10.84
CA GLN A 309 15.87 -55.58 -11.69
C GLN A 309 16.18 -55.41 -13.19
N ILE A 310 16.74 -54.27 -13.59
CA ILE A 310 17.16 -54.02 -14.98
C ILE A 310 18.24 -55.02 -15.39
N ALA A 311 19.26 -55.23 -14.56
CA ALA A 311 20.33 -56.18 -14.85
C ALA A 311 19.80 -57.61 -15.06
N ILE A 312 18.83 -58.05 -14.24
CA ILE A 312 18.17 -59.36 -14.42
C ILE A 312 17.42 -59.40 -15.76
N ARG A 313 16.70 -58.34 -16.11
CA ARG A 313 15.95 -58.27 -17.38
C ARG A 313 16.86 -58.23 -18.60
N ASP A 314 18.01 -57.57 -18.51
CA ASP A 314 19.00 -57.54 -19.59
C ASP A 314 19.57 -58.95 -19.84
N VAL A 315 19.83 -59.72 -18.78
CA VAL A 315 20.26 -61.13 -18.90
C VAL A 315 19.15 -61.99 -19.51
N GLU A 316 17.90 -61.83 -19.08
CA GLU A 316 16.75 -62.56 -19.64
C GLU A 316 16.54 -62.25 -21.13
N LEU A 317 16.66 -60.97 -21.52
CA LEU A 317 16.60 -60.54 -22.91
C LEU A 317 17.75 -61.12 -23.74
N ALA A 318 18.97 -61.12 -23.21
CA ALA A 318 20.12 -61.73 -23.87
C ALA A 318 19.90 -63.22 -24.12
N TYR A 319 19.41 -63.96 -23.12
CA TYR A 319 19.09 -65.38 -23.26
C TYR A 319 17.98 -65.64 -24.28
N ARG A 320 16.91 -64.83 -24.28
CA ARG A 320 15.84 -64.92 -25.29
C ARG A 320 16.36 -64.65 -26.70
N ASN A 321 17.17 -63.63 -26.88
CA ASN A 321 17.75 -63.30 -28.17
C ASN A 321 18.64 -64.44 -28.71
N GLU A 322 19.40 -65.10 -27.83
CA GLU A 322 20.20 -66.28 -28.21
C GLU A 322 19.31 -67.45 -28.64
N LEU A 323 18.25 -67.74 -27.88
CA LEU A 323 17.29 -68.78 -28.23
C LEU A 323 16.57 -68.48 -29.55
N ASP A 324 16.12 -67.24 -29.75
CA ASP A 324 15.47 -66.81 -30.99
C ASP A 324 16.42 -66.96 -32.18
N ALA A 325 17.71 -66.61 -32.02
CA ALA A 325 18.71 -66.82 -33.05
C ALA A 325 18.92 -68.32 -33.37
N GLN A 326 18.96 -69.19 -32.35
CA GLN A 326 19.06 -70.64 -32.52
C GLN A 326 17.83 -71.21 -33.26
N LEU A 327 16.62 -70.81 -32.87
CA LEU A 327 15.38 -71.23 -33.51
C LEU A 327 15.28 -70.73 -34.95
N GLN A 328 15.69 -69.49 -35.22
CA GLN A 328 15.74 -68.95 -36.58
C GLN A 328 16.72 -69.74 -37.46
N ALA A 329 17.90 -70.08 -36.94
CA ALA A 329 18.86 -70.92 -37.66
C ALA A 329 18.29 -72.31 -37.99
N GLU A 330 17.57 -72.92 -37.05
CA GLU A 330 16.93 -74.23 -37.27
C GLU A 330 15.76 -74.15 -38.26
N ILE A 331 14.94 -73.10 -38.21
CA ILE A 331 13.89 -72.84 -39.20
C ILE A 331 14.50 -72.73 -40.60
N GLU A 332 15.59 -71.97 -40.76
CA GLU A 332 16.27 -71.84 -42.05
C GLU A 332 16.88 -73.16 -42.53
N ARG A 333 17.43 -73.97 -41.61
CA ARG A 333 17.90 -75.32 -41.94
C ARG A 333 16.75 -76.22 -42.41
N LEU A 334 15.65 -76.29 -41.66
CA LEU A 334 14.49 -77.12 -41.99
C LEU A 334 13.84 -76.70 -43.30
N LYS A 335 13.77 -75.39 -43.60
CA LYS A 335 13.32 -74.89 -44.89
C LYS A 335 14.19 -75.40 -46.03
N ARG A 336 15.53 -75.36 -45.89
CA ARG A 336 16.45 -75.91 -46.89
C ARG A 336 16.27 -77.42 -47.07
N GLU A 337 16.10 -78.17 -45.99
CA GLU A 337 15.85 -79.62 -46.05
C GLU A 337 14.53 -79.93 -46.78
N ARG A 338 13.44 -79.21 -46.45
CA ARG A 338 12.17 -79.32 -47.16
C ARG A 338 12.34 -79.05 -48.66
N ASP A 339 13.01 -77.96 -49.02
CA ASP A 339 13.20 -77.57 -50.43
C ASP A 339 14.03 -78.62 -51.19
N ALA A 340 15.04 -79.19 -50.54
CA ALA A 340 15.81 -80.32 -51.09
C ALA A 340 14.92 -81.56 -51.33
N PHE A 341 14.08 -81.95 -50.35
CA PHE A 341 13.18 -83.10 -50.52
C PHE A 341 12.11 -82.88 -51.59
N ALA A 342 11.53 -81.67 -51.65
CA ALA A 342 10.57 -81.32 -52.68
C ALA A 342 11.15 -81.47 -54.09
N SER A 343 12.43 -81.10 -54.29
CA SER A 343 13.12 -81.22 -55.58
C SER A 343 13.47 -82.67 -56.00
N GLN A 344 13.53 -83.62 -55.06
CA GLN A 344 13.97 -84.99 -55.32
C GLN A 344 12.83 -86.00 -55.54
N GLY A 345 11.63 -85.77 -54.98
CA GLY A 345 10.61 -86.82 -54.89
C GLY A 345 9.55 -86.84 -56.01
N GLY A 346 8.85 -85.71 -56.21
CA GLY A 346 7.64 -85.69 -57.03
C GLY A 346 7.91 -85.76 -58.54
N ASP A 347 8.64 -84.77 -59.05
CA ASP A 347 8.84 -84.62 -60.49
C ASP A 347 9.71 -85.73 -61.09
N GLN A 348 10.70 -86.24 -60.35
CA GLN A 348 11.59 -87.29 -60.83
C GLN A 348 10.89 -88.67 -60.96
N VAL A 349 9.85 -88.93 -60.18
CA VAL A 349 9.09 -90.18 -60.27
C VAL A 349 8.14 -90.11 -61.46
N LEU A 350 7.44 -88.99 -61.64
CA LEU A 350 6.54 -88.80 -62.76
C LEU A 350 7.28 -88.78 -64.11
N ASP A 351 8.46 -88.16 -64.18
CA ASP A 351 9.32 -88.18 -65.37
C ASP A 351 9.82 -89.59 -65.73
N ARG A 352 10.17 -90.41 -64.71
CA ARG A 352 10.55 -91.81 -64.92
C ARG A 352 9.39 -92.66 -65.47
N LEU A 353 8.17 -92.46 -64.95
CA LEU A 353 6.98 -93.17 -65.45
C LEU A 353 6.65 -92.76 -66.90
N ALA A 354 6.75 -91.47 -67.24
CA ALA A 354 6.55 -90.98 -68.59
C ALA A 354 7.56 -91.60 -69.59
N LYS A 355 8.84 -91.73 -69.21
CA LYS A 355 9.88 -92.40 -70.01
C LYS A 355 9.63 -93.89 -70.25
N LEU A 356 8.93 -94.56 -69.33
CA LEU A 356 8.49 -95.96 -69.50
C LEU A 356 7.24 -96.09 -70.38
N GLY A 357 6.74 -94.98 -70.95
CA GLY A 357 5.57 -94.95 -71.82
C GLY A 357 4.23 -94.88 -71.07
N VAL A 358 4.25 -94.63 -69.75
CA VAL A 358 3.01 -94.41 -69.00
C VAL A 358 2.44 -93.06 -69.39
N VAL A 359 1.20 -93.06 -69.87
CA VAL A 359 0.46 -91.86 -70.27
C VAL A 359 -0.75 -91.64 -69.37
N PHE A 360 -1.01 -90.39 -69.00
CA PHE A 360 -2.21 -90.03 -68.25
C PHE A 360 -3.36 -89.84 -69.22
N VAL A 361 -4.39 -90.68 -69.14
CA VAL A 361 -5.57 -90.58 -70.00
C VAL A 361 -6.80 -90.34 -69.14
N VAL A 362 -7.54 -89.28 -69.46
CA VAL A 362 -8.81 -88.94 -68.81
C VAL A 362 -9.91 -88.78 -69.86
N TYR A 363 -11.14 -89.18 -69.52
CA TYR A 363 -12.29 -88.91 -70.37
C TYR A 363 -13.01 -87.63 -69.93
N HIS A 364 -13.26 -86.74 -70.89
CA HIS A 364 -14.08 -85.54 -70.70
C HIS A 364 -15.18 -85.50 -71.77
N PRO A 365 -16.47 -85.31 -71.40
CA PRO A 365 -17.54 -85.17 -72.38
C PRO A 365 -17.22 -84.08 -73.42
N GLY A 366 -17.44 -84.36 -74.70
CA GLY A 366 -17.15 -83.42 -75.79
C GLY A 366 -15.68 -83.36 -76.22
N ALA A 367 -14.73 -83.70 -75.33
CA ALA A 367 -13.30 -83.81 -75.65
C ALA A 367 -12.84 -85.27 -75.92
N GLY A 368 -13.61 -86.25 -75.45
CA GLY A 368 -13.28 -87.67 -75.54
C GLY A 368 -12.17 -88.09 -74.57
N HIS A 369 -11.41 -89.12 -74.93
CA HIS A 369 -10.22 -89.53 -74.20
C HIS A 369 -9.07 -88.55 -74.48
N LEU A 370 -8.72 -87.76 -73.49
CA LEU A 370 -7.61 -86.82 -73.52
C LEU A 370 -6.38 -87.45 -72.89
N THR A 371 -5.31 -87.54 -73.67
CA THR A 371 -3.97 -87.80 -73.15
C THR A 371 -3.40 -86.49 -72.60
N ILE A 372 -3.08 -86.45 -71.31
CA ILE A 372 -2.47 -85.30 -70.64
C ILE A 372 -0.94 -85.52 -70.63
N PRO A 373 -0.17 -84.67 -71.34
CA PRO A 373 1.30 -84.69 -71.25
C PRO A 373 1.76 -84.39 -69.83
N LEU A 374 2.90 -84.97 -69.40
CA LEU A 374 3.42 -84.77 -68.04
C LEU A 374 3.56 -83.28 -67.65
N GLN A 375 4.04 -82.44 -68.58
CA GLN A 375 4.18 -80.99 -68.39
C GLN A 375 2.85 -80.26 -68.11
N ASP A 376 1.73 -80.84 -68.54
CA ASP A 376 0.40 -80.28 -68.38
C ASP A 376 -0.36 -80.84 -67.16
N VAL A 377 0.21 -81.81 -66.43
CA VAL A 377 -0.45 -82.47 -65.29
C VAL A 377 -0.72 -81.48 -64.15
N ALA A 378 0.25 -80.61 -63.80
CA ALA A 378 0.05 -79.58 -62.78
C ALA A 378 -1.08 -78.61 -63.17
N ARG A 379 -1.08 -78.16 -64.43
CA ARG A 379 -2.14 -77.29 -64.99
C ARG A 379 -3.50 -77.97 -64.99
N TYR A 380 -3.56 -79.26 -65.30
CA TYR A 380 -4.78 -80.05 -65.24
C TYR A 380 -5.28 -80.21 -63.80
N GLN A 381 -4.38 -80.46 -62.84
CA GLN A 381 -4.71 -80.59 -61.42
C GLN A 381 -5.31 -79.30 -60.85
N ASP A 382 -4.76 -78.14 -61.25
CA ASP A 382 -5.26 -76.84 -60.80
C ASP A 382 -6.68 -76.56 -61.31
N ASN A 383 -6.99 -76.88 -62.58
CA ASN A 383 -8.33 -76.71 -63.14
C ASN A 383 -8.64 -77.69 -64.30
N PRO A 384 -9.26 -78.86 -64.02
CA PRO A 384 -9.62 -79.86 -65.03
C PRO A 384 -10.62 -79.36 -66.08
N MET A 385 -11.57 -78.51 -65.65
CA MET A 385 -12.67 -78.02 -66.50
C MET A 385 -12.16 -77.04 -67.54
N ALA A 386 -11.27 -76.12 -67.15
CA ALA A 386 -10.62 -75.20 -68.09
C ALA A 386 -9.74 -75.95 -69.09
N TYR A 387 -9.02 -76.99 -68.64
CA TYR A 387 -8.20 -77.82 -69.51
C TYR A 387 -9.05 -78.54 -70.57
N ALA A 388 -10.16 -79.17 -70.16
CA ALA A 388 -11.09 -79.83 -71.08
C ALA A 388 -11.76 -78.82 -72.04
N ALA A 389 -12.20 -77.66 -71.54
CA ALA A 389 -12.78 -76.59 -72.34
C ALA A 389 -11.82 -76.11 -73.44
N GLY A 390 -10.55 -75.90 -73.09
CA GLY A 390 -9.50 -75.54 -74.05
C GLY A 390 -9.28 -76.59 -75.15
N LYS A 391 -9.37 -77.89 -74.83
CA LYS A 391 -9.32 -78.98 -75.83
C LYS A 391 -10.57 -79.03 -76.72
N CYS A 392 -11.70 -78.57 -76.22
CA CYS A 392 -12.96 -78.39 -76.95
C CYS A 392 -13.06 -77.06 -77.72
N PHE A 393 -12.01 -76.21 -77.66
CA PHE A 393 -11.98 -74.87 -78.25
C PHE A 393 -13.12 -73.95 -77.81
N VAL A 394 -13.52 -74.05 -76.54
CA VAL A 394 -14.55 -73.20 -75.92
C VAL A 394 -14.04 -72.60 -74.61
N SER A 395 -14.68 -71.53 -74.13
CA SER A 395 -14.36 -70.99 -72.80
C SER A 395 -14.78 -71.98 -71.70
N GLU A 396 -14.15 -71.89 -70.53
CA GLU A 396 -14.52 -72.70 -69.36
C GLU A 396 -15.99 -72.50 -68.97
N GLU A 397 -16.50 -71.28 -69.07
CA GLU A 397 -17.89 -70.94 -68.83
C GLU A 397 -18.83 -71.62 -69.84
N GLN A 398 -18.54 -71.50 -71.14
CA GLN A 398 -19.33 -72.14 -72.19
C GLN A 398 -19.32 -73.67 -72.03
N TYR A 399 -18.18 -74.27 -71.71
CA TYR A 399 -18.07 -75.71 -71.47
C TYR A 399 -18.87 -76.17 -70.26
N ARG A 400 -18.86 -75.42 -69.15
CA ARG A 400 -19.68 -75.73 -67.96
C ARG A 400 -21.17 -75.70 -68.28
N HIS A 401 -21.64 -74.66 -68.97
CA HIS A 401 -23.05 -74.57 -69.34
C HIS A 401 -23.45 -75.63 -70.37
N TRP A 402 -22.59 -75.89 -71.34
CA TRP A 402 -22.80 -76.99 -72.28
C TRP A 402 -22.83 -78.33 -71.56
N LEU A 403 -21.94 -78.59 -70.60
CA LEU A 403 -21.90 -79.85 -69.85
C LEU A 403 -23.19 -80.05 -69.04
N ALA A 404 -23.69 -78.98 -68.40
CA ALA A 404 -24.97 -79.00 -67.71
C ALA A 404 -26.13 -79.34 -68.68
N HIS A 405 -26.17 -78.70 -69.86
CA HIS A 405 -27.14 -79.01 -70.91
C HIS A 405 -26.99 -80.43 -71.46
N TYR A 406 -25.77 -80.90 -71.65
CA TYR A 406 -25.46 -82.23 -72.18
C TYR A 406 -25.92 -83.34 -71.22
N GLN A 407 -25.75 -83.13 -69.92
CA GLN A 407 -26.19 -84.06 -68.87
C GLN A 407 -27.71 -83.98 -68.64
N GLN A 408 -28.30 -82.79 -68.70
CA GLN A 408 -29.72 -82.57 -68.48
C GLN A 408 -30.28 -81.49 -69.44
N PRO A 409 -30.72 -81.89 -70.65
CA PRO A 409 -31.16 -80.95 -71.68
C PRO A 409 -32.57 -80.45 -71.36
N SER A 410 -32.65 -79.38 -70.58
CA SER A 410 -33.88 -78.72 -70.16
C SER A 410 -33.73 -77.21 -70.24
N CYS A 411 -34.84 -76.50 -70.44
CA CYS A 411 -34.81 -75.06 -70.61
C CYS A 411 -34.39 -74.33 -69.33
N ASP A 412 -33.33 -73.52 -69.44
CA ASP A 412 -32.73 -72.74 -68.34
C ASP A 412 -33.44 -71.42 -68.05
N ALA A 413 -34.33 -70.96 -68.93
CA ALA A 413 -35.00 -69.68 -68.77
C ALA A 413 -35.88 -69.64 -67.51
N SER A 414 -35.79 -68.53 -66.77
CA SER A 414 -36.64 -68.27 -65.61
C SER A 414 -38.04 -67.83 -66.03
N LEU A 415 -39.05 -68.45 -65.44
CA LEU A 415 -40.44 -68.02 -65.55
C LEU A 415 -40.67 -66.76 -64.71
N PRO A 416 -41.74 -65.98 -64.97
CA PRO A 416 -42.11 -64.84 -64.13
C PRO A 416 -42.37 -65.18 -62.65
N SER A 417 -42.62 -66.46 -62.35
CA SER A 417 -42.77 -67.01 -60.99
C SER A 417 -41.43 -67.25 -60.27
N GLY A 418 -40.29 -67.05 -60.94
CA GLY A 418 -38.95 -67.31 -60.40
C GLY A 418 -38.47 -68.76 -60.59
N GLU A 419 -39.35 -69.68 -60.98
CA GLU A 419 -39.00 -71.08 -61.25
C GLU A 419 -38.36 -71.26 -62.64
N ARG A 420 -37.56 -72.31 -62.82
CA ARG A 420 -36.99 -72.65 -64.15
C ARG A 420 -38.06 -73.26 -65.03
N CYS A 421 -38.05 -72.90 -66.31
CA CYS A 421 -38.98 -73.43 -67.30
C CYS A 421 -38.92 -74.96 -67.39
N ALA A 422 -37.71 -75.55 -67.30
CA ALA A 422 -37.45 -76.99 -67.26
C ALA A 422 -38.08 -77.85 -68.38
N ILE A 423 -38.60 -77.22 -69.44
CA ILE A 423 -39.12 -77.93 -70.63
C ILE A 423 -37.97 -78.69 -71.27
N PRO A 424 -38.11 -80.01 -71.55
CA PRO A 424 -37.10 -80.77 -72.28
C PRO A 424 -36.79 -80.15 -73.64
N ILE A 425 -35.51 -80.01 -73.94
CA ILE A 425 -35.00 -79.44 -75.20
C ILE A 425 -34.03 -80.43 -75.86
N ASP A 426 -33.71 -80.20 -77.13
CA ASP A 426 -32.79 -81.07 -77.85
C ASP A 426 -31.37 -80.96 -77.27
N ARG A 427 -30.76 -82.11 -77.00
CA ARG A 427 -29.37 -82.17 -76.52
C ARG A 427 -28.43 -81.71 -77.63
N VAL A 428 -27.44 -80.89 -77.27
CA VAL A 428 -26.35 -80.52 -78.16
C VAL A 428 -25.14 -81.40 -77.84
N ASP A 429 -24.76 -82.28 -78.76
CA ASP A 429 -23.71 -83.28 -78.50
C ASP A 429 -22.28 -82.72 -78.54
N THR A 430 -22.09 -81.50 -79.05
CA THR A 430 -20.75 -80.88 -79.21
C THR A 430 -20.66 -79.51 -78.51
N PRO A 431 -19.64 -79.27 -77.66
CA PRO A 431 -19.50 -78.00 -76.93
C PRO A 431 -19.44 -76.78 -77.84
N SER A 432 -18.73 -76.87 -78.97
CA SER A 432 -18.53 -75.74 -79.89
C SER A 432 -19.82 -75.30 -80.61
N ARG A 433 -20.86 -76.15 -80.65
CA ARG A 433 -22.17 -75.81 -81.23
C ARG A 433 -23.16 -75.26 -80.20
N PHE A 434 -22.79 -75.28 -78.92
CA PHE A 434 -23.64 -74.79 -77.85
C PHE A 434 -23.50 -73.28 -77.72
N THR A 435 -24.63 -72.58 -77.82
CA THR A 435 -24.73 -71.12 -77.66
C THR A 435 -25.61 -70.80 -76.47
N LEU A 436 -25.06 -70.06 -75.52
CA LEU A 436 -25.79 -69.61 -74.33
C LEU A 436 -26.99 -68.75 -74.73
N GLY A 437 -28.15 -69.03 -74.14
CA GLY A 437 -29.41 -68.33 -74.39
C GLY A 437 -30.20 -68.85 -75.60
N ASP A 438 -29.56 -69.55 -76.54
CA ASP A 438 -30.24 -70.21 -77.66
C ASP A 438 -30.29 -71.72 -77.46
N SER A 439 -29.15 -72.40 -77.34
CA SER A 439 -29.09 -73.86 -77.19
C SER A 439 -29.73 -74.39 -75.89
N ASN A 440 -29.73 -73.63 -74.80
CA ASN A 440 -30.29 -74.01 -73.51
C ASN A 440 -31.71 -73.46 -73.24
N CYS A 441 -32.39 -72.93 -74.26
CA CYS A 441 -33.75 -72.39 -74.14
C CYS A 441 -34.75 -73.15 -75.03
N CYS A 442 -36.02 -73.28 -74.59
CA CYS A 442 -37.08 -73.84 -75.43
C CYS A 442 -37.53 -72.82 -76.50
N ALA A 443 -38.25 -73.25 -77.53
CA ALA A 443 -38.68 -72.38 -78.63
C ALA A 443 -39.39 -71.08 -78.16
N ARG A 444 -40.19 -71.16 -77.08
CA ARG A 444 -40.87 -70.00 -76.47
C ARG A 444 -39.89 -68.99 -75.88
N HIS A 445 -38.85 -69.46 -75.21
CA HIS A 445 -37.84 -68.59 -74.57
C HIS A 445 -36.74 -68.15 -75.53
N LYS A 446 -36.45 -68.90 -76.60
CA LYS A 446 -35.60 -68.47 -77.71
C LYS A 446 -36.19 -67.24 -78.42
N ALA A 447 -37.49 -67.26 -78.71
CA ALA A 447 -38.19 -66.13 -79.35
C ALA A 447 -38.21 -64.87 -78.45
N SER A 448 -38.44 -65.05 -77.15
CA SER A 448 -38.41 -63.94 -76.17
C SER A 448 -37.01 -63.34 -75.99
N SER A 449 -35.96 -64.17 -76.02
CA SER A 449 -34.56 -63.74 -75.95
C SER A 449 -34.15 -62.90 -77.17
N ARG A 450 -34.53 -63.32 -78.39
CA ARG A 450 -34.24 -62.57 -79.63
C ARG A 450 -34.94 -61.21 -79.70
N LEU A 451 -36.05 -61.02 -79.00
CA LEU A 451 -36.75 -59.74 -78.88
C LEU A 451 -36.08 -58.78 -77.88
N ARG A 452 -35.27 -59.30 -76.94
CA ARG A 452 -34.52 -58.48 -75.97
C ARG A 452 -33.15 -58.01 -76.46
N THR A 453 -32.57 -58.62 -77.49
CA THR A 453 -31.22 -58.30 -78.00
C THR A 453 -31.21 -57.38 -79.22
N VAL A 454 -32.37 -56.89 -79.69
CA VAL A 454 -32.50 -55.90 -80.77
C VAL A 454 -32.92 -54.53 -80.20
N SER A 455 -32.33 -54.13 -79.07
CA SER A 455 -32.45 -52.78 -78.50
C SER A 455 -31.10 -52.29 -78.03
#